data_AF-D2S3L9-F1
#
_entry.id   AF-D2S3L9-F1
#
_cell.length_a   1.000
_cell.length_b   1.000
_cell.length_c   1.000
_cell.angle_alpha   90.00
_cell.angle_beta   90.00
_cell.angle_gamma   90.00
#
_symmetry.space_group_name_H-M   'P 1'
#
loop_
_entity.id
_entity.type
_entity.pdbx_description
1 polymer ?
#
loop_
_entity_poly.entity_id
_entity_poly.type
_entity_poly.pdbx_seq_one_letter_code
_entity_poly.pdbx_strand_id
1 'polypeptide(L)'
;MAQADTTTDDPTSELSGFKRDLLFVIADVGPAKGLKIKDEMEAYYASEVNHGRLYPNLDALVESGLVSKGQRDRRTNEYELTVRARQVLETRREWEAERFDGGDA
;
A
#
# COMPACT_ATOMS: atom_id res chain seq x y z
N MET A 1 -33.50 -24.76 -3.66
CA MET A 1 -32.36 -24.92 -4.58
C MET A 1 -31.31 -23.89 -4.16
N ALA A 2 -30.06 -24.34 -4.12
CA ALA A 2 -28.95 -23.69 -3.43
C ALA A 2 -28.48 -22.39 -4.08
N GLN A 3 -27.80 -21.62 -3.24
CA GLN A 3 -27.25 -20.28 -3.40
C GLN A 3 -26.32 -20.12 -4.61
N ALA A 4 -26.27 -18.91 -5.14
CA ALA A 4 -25.05 -18.35 -5.73
C ALA A 4 -24.98 -16.86 -5.33
N ASP A 5 -24.81 -16.66 -4.02
CA ASP A 5 -24.21 -15.45 -3.48
C ASP A 5 -22.80 -15.37 -4.06
N THR A 6 -22.60 -14.49 -5.04
CA THR A 6 -21.27 -14.28 -5.64
C THR A 6 -20.53 -13.26 -4.77
N THR A 7 -20.26 -13.68 -3.53
CA THR A 7 -19.25 -13.05 -2.69
C THR A 7 -17.90 -13.37 -3.31
N THR A 8 -17.35 -12.41 -4.05
CA THR A 8 -15.90 -12.27 -4.19
C THR A 8 -15.60 -10.81 -3.98
N ASP A 9 -15.63 -10.44 -2.70
CA ASP A 9 -14.94 -9.28 -2.16
C ASP A 9 -13.44 -9.53 -2.40
N ASP A 10 -12.99 -9.27 -3.62
CA ASP A 10 -11.57 -9.23 -3.92
C ASP A 10 -11.01 -8.03 -3.13
N PRO A 11 -10.10 -8.23 -2.16
CA PRO A 11 -9.56 -7.14 -1.32
C PRO A 11 -8.66 -6.17 -2.10
N THR A 12 -8.68 -6.28 -3.43
CA THR A 12 -8.06 -5.43 -4.44
C THR A 12 -9.03 -4.33 -4.94
N SER A 13 -10.32 -4.42 -4.58
CA SER A 13 -11.33 -3.38 -4.87
C SER A 13 -11.03 -2.08 -4.11
N GLU A 14 -10.49 -1.12 -4.85
CA GLU A 14 -10.19 0.26 -4.49
C GLU A 14 -9.11 0.49 -3.41
N LEU A 15 -7.85 0.17 -3.74
CA LEU A 15 -6.72 0.88 -3.15
C LEU A 15 -6.88 2.38 -3.43
N SER A 16 -7.27 3.15 -2.41
CA SER A 16 -7.27 4.61 -2.51
C SER A 16 -5.88 5.09 -2.92
N GLY A 17 -5.79 6.25 -3.58
CA GLY A 17 -4.50 6.83 -3.98
C GLY A 17 -3.50 6.86 -2.82
N PHE A 18 -3.96 7.19 -1.61
CA PHE A 18 -3.13 7.20 -0.41
C PHE A 18 -2.60 5.81 0.00
N LYS A 19 -3.42 4.75 -0.07
CA LYS A 19 -2.96 3.38 0.23
C LYS A 19 -1.95 2.91 -0.82
N ARG A 20 -2.17 3.24 -2.08
CA ARG A 20 -1.22 2.94 -3.17
C ARG A 20 0.10 3.67 -2.97
N ASP A 21 0.06 4.96 -2.63
CA ASP A 21 1.26 5.77 -2.40
C ASP A 21 2.04 5.22 -1.19
N LEU A 22 1.35 4.75 -0.14
CA LEU A 22 2.00 4.01 0.96
C LEU A 22 2.74 2.76 0.48
N LEU A 23 2.14 1.96 -0.40
CA LEU A 23 2.80 0.77 -0.94
C LEU A 23 4.06 1.14 -1.73
N PHE A 24 4.01 2.22 -2.53
CA PHE A 24 5.18 2.71 -3.25
C PHE A 24 6.27 3.22 -2.32
N VAL A 25 5.92 4.00 -1.29
CA VAL A 25 6.89 4.48 -0.30
C VAL A 25 7.55 3.31 0.42
N ILE A 26 6.79 2.31 0.90
CA ILE A 26 7.35 1.13 1.57
C ILE A 26 8.21 0.30 0.59
N ALA A 27 7.87 0.26 -0.70
CA ALA A 27 8.69 -0.39 -1.72
C ALA A 27 10.08 0.27 -1.83
N ASP A 28 10.12 1.60 -1.77
CA ASP A 28 11.34 2.40 -1.92
C ASP A 28 12.24 2.31 -0.67
N VAL A 29 11.68 2.53 0.52
CA VAL A 29 12.47 2.52 1.77
C VAL A 29 12.74 1.13 2.33
N GLY A 30 12.04 0.10 1.85
CA GLY A 30 12.11 -1.26 2.38
C GLY A 30 11.48 -1.41 3.78
N PRO A 31 11.90 -2.42 4.57
CA PRO A 31 11.40 -2.60 5.94
C PRO A 31 11.65 -1.36 6.80
N ALA A 32 10.58 -0.69 7.21
CA ALA A 32 10.69 0.62 7.85
C ALA A 32 9.69 0.82 8.99
N LYS A 33 10.06 1.69 9.93
CA LYS A 33 9.19 2.12 11.03
C LYS A 33 8.08 3.02 10.49
N GLY A 34 6.91 3.00 11.13
CA GLY A 34 5.79 3.87 10.78
C GLY A 34 6.16 5.36 10.73
N LEU A 35 7.09 5.82 11.59
CA LEU A 35 7.59 7.20 11.55
C LEU A 35 8.39 7.50 10.27
N LYS A 36 9.25 6.58 9.82
CA LYS A 36 10.01 6.79 8.58
C LYS A 36 9.08 6.83 7.36
N ILE A 37 8.07 5.97 7.34
CA ILE A 37 7.04 5.96 6.29
C ILE A 37 6.25 7.28 6.30
N LYS A 38 5.92 7.81 7.49
CA LYS A 38 5.29 9.12 7.63
C LYS A 38 6.14 10.22 7.00
N ASP A 39 7.42 10.28 7.36
CA ASP A 39 8.33 11.34 6.90
C ASP A 39 8.46 11.33 5.37
N GLU A 40 8.55 10.15 4.74
CA GLU A 40 8.57 10.04 3.28
C GLU A 40 7.24 10.42 2.62
N MET A 41 6.11 10.05 3.22
CA MET A 41 4.80 10.47 2.73
C MET A 41 4.61 11.99 2.82
N GLU A 42 5.12 12.62 3.88
CA GLU A 42 5.09 14.08 4.04
C GLU A 42 6.02 14.78 3.05
N ALA A 43 7.19 14.21 2.80
CA ALA A 43 8.09 14.69 1.76
C ALA A 43 7.45 14.60 0.38
N TYR A 44 6.80 13.47 0.06
CA TYR A 44 6.12 13.26 -1.22
C TYR A 44 4.94 14.23 -1.44
N TYR A 45 4.09 14.44 -0.44
CA TYR A 45 2.97 15.37 -0.55
C TYR A 45 3.32 16.83 -0.25
N ALA A 46 4.58 17.12 0.10
CA ALA A 46 5.03 18.43 0.59
C ALA A 46 4.10 19.02 1.68
N SER A 47 3.53 18.16 2.52
CA SER A 47 2.51 18.53 3.50
C SER A 47 2.43 17.53 4.65
N GLU A 48 1.89 17.97 5.78
CA GLU A 48 1.76 17.12 6.98
C GLU A 48 0.75 15.98 6.77
N VAL A 49 1.14 14.77 7.13
CA VAL A 49 0.33 13.57 7.06
C VAL A 49 -0.15 13.22 8.47
N ASN A 50 -1.45 13.38 8.70
CA ASN A 50 -2.05 13.10 9.99
C ASN A 50 -1.88 11.61 10.38
N HIS A 51 -1.49 11.37 11.63
CA HIS A 51 -1.39 10.04 12.23
C HIS A 51 -2.67 9.21 12.09
N GLY A 52 -3.83 9.82 12.31
CA GLY A 52 -5.16 9.20 12.17
C GLY A 52 -5.53 8.89 10.72
N ARG A 53 -4.76 9.35 9.74
CA ARG A 53 -4.85 8.92 8.34
C ARG A 53 -3.83 7.82 8.05
N LEU A 54 -2.59 7.96 8.52
CA LEU A 54 -1.51 7.03 8.22
C LEU A 54 -1.77 5.63 8.78
N TYR A 55 -1.95 5.53 10.10
CA TYR A 55 -1.97 4.23 10.78
C TYR A 55 -3.19 3.38 10.46
N PRO A 56 -4.42 3.92 10.36
CA PRO A 56 -5.55 3.12 9.90
C PRO A 56 -5.38 2.58 8.48
N ASN A 57 -4.68 3.31 7.60
CA ASN A 57 -4.38 2.80 6.26
C ASN A 57 -3.28 1.73 6.29
N LEU A 58 -2.24 1.87 7.13
CA LEU A 58 -1.25 0.82 7.33
C LEU A 58 -1.87 -0.45 7.90
N ASP A 59 -2.73 -0.34 8.91
CA ASP A 59 -3.40 -1.49 9.51
C ASP A 59 -4.34 -2.17 8.50
N ALA A 60 -5.09 -1.40 7.68
CA ALA A 60 -5.90 -1.97 6.59
C ALA A 60 -5.04 -2.67 5.51
N LEU A 61 -3.84 -2.17 5.22
CA LEU A 61 -2.89 -2.83 4.31
C LEU A 61 -2.33 -4.11 4.92
N VAL A 62 -2.19 -4.16 6.25
CA VAL A 62 -1.80 -5.38 6.98
C VAL A 62 -2.91 -6.41 6.97
N GLU A 63 -4.15 -6.00 7.25
CA GLU A 63 -5.34 -6.87 7.21
C GLU A 63 -5.58 -7.47 5.82
N SER A 64 -5.32 -6.71 4.75
CA SER A 64 -5.41 -7.20 3.36
C SER A 64 -4.21 -8.05 2.91
N GLY A 65 -3.18 -8.19 3.75
CA GLY A 65 -1.99 -8.99 3.45
C GLY A 65 -1.05 -8.37 2.42
N LEU A 66 -1.16 -7.06 2.18
CA LEU A 66 -0.27 -6.31 1.29
C LEU A 66 0.97 -5.80 2.05
N VAL A 67 0.83 -5.54 3.34
CA VAL A 67 1.95 -5.16 4.22
C VAL A 67 2.06 -6.18 5.35
N SER A 68 3.27 -6.60 5.68
CA SER A 68 3.52 -7.35 6.92
C SER A 68 3.97 -6.39 8.01
N LYS A 69 3.43 -6.61 9.22
CA LYS A 69 3.81 -5.87 10.43
C LYS A 69 4.72 -6.74 11.29
N GLY A 70 6.01 -6.42 11.31
CA GLY A 70 7.00 -7.02 12.18
C GLY A 70 7.13 -6.26 13.50
N GLN A 71 7.54 -6.94 14.56
CA GLN A 71 7.89 -6.31 15.83
C GLN A 71 9.41 -6.25 15.97
N ARG A 72 9.98 -5.06 15.81
CA ARG A 72 11.43 -4.85 15.97
C ARG A 72 11.84 -4.67 17.43
N ASP A 73 10.95 -4.10 18.25
CA ASP A 73 11.05 -4.04 19.71
C ASP A 73 9.64 -3.93 20.35
N ARG A 74 9.53 -3.88 21.69
CA ARG A 74 8.23 -3.84 22.39
C ARG A 74 7.34 -2.64 22.03
N ARG A 75 7.87 -1.59 21.41
CA ARG A 75 7.18 -0.32 21.11
C ARG A 75 7.20 0.06 19.63
N THR A 76 8.07 -0.54 18.83
CA THR A 76 8.27 -0.17 17.44
C THR A 76 7.84 -1.26 16.48
N ASN A 77 6.78 -0.99 15.72
CA ASN A 77 6.37 -1.78 14.58
C ASN A 77 7.24 -1.43 13.36
N GLU A 78 7.60 -2.45 12.61
CA GLU A 78 8.24 -2.36 11.30
C GLU A 78 7.25 -2.86 10.25
N TYR A 79 7.18 -2.18 9.11
CA TYR A 79 6.27 -2.47 8.03
C TYR A 79 7.09 -2.81 6.78
N GLU A 80 6.74 -3.90 6.12
CA GLU A 80 7.40 -4.38 4.92
C GLU A 80 6.36 -4.82 3.88
N LEU A 81 6.65 -4.67 2.59
CA LEU A 81 5.80 -5.22 1.54
C LEU A 81 5.84 -6.74 1.51
N THR A 82 4.66 -7.35 1.39
CA THR A 82 4.56 -8.78 1.10
C THR A 82 4.90 -9.06 -0.37
N VAL A 83 5.08 -10.33 -0.72
CA VAL A 83 5.22 -10.76 -2.12
C VAL A 83 3.97 -10.37 -2.93
N ARG A 84 2.78 -10.53 -2.33
CA ARG A 84 1.50 -10.15 -2.94
C ARG A 84 1.45 -8.67 -3.30
N ALA A 85 1.90 -7.78 -2.42
CA ALA A 85 1.91 -6.35 -2.73
C ALA A 85 2.85 -5.99 -3.87
N ARG A 86 3.99 -6.66 -4.00
CA ARG A 86 4.90 -6.45 -5.13
C ARG A 86 4.23 -6.80 -6.46
N GLN A 87 3.48 -7.89 -6.51
CA GLN A 87 2.69 -8.28 -7.70
C GLN A 87 1.61 -7.24 -8.02
N VAL A 88 0.89 -6.75 -7.00
CA VAL A 88 -0.13 -5.69 -7.18
C VAL A 88 0.50 -4.40 -7.75
N LEU A 89 1.69 -4.01 -7.25
CA LEU A 89 2.41 -2.84 -7.77
C LEU A 89 2.93 -3.06 -9.19
N GLU A 90 3.36 -4.27 -9.55
CA GLU A 90 3.79 -4.62 -10.90
C GLU A 90 2.63 -4.54 -11.89
N THR A 91 1.51 -5.21 -11.61
CA THR A 91 0.29 -5.10 -12.43
C THR A 91 -0.18 -3.66 -12.56
N ARG A 92 -0.04 -2.86 -11.49
CA ARG A 92 -0.36 -1.43 -11.53
C ARG A 92 0.56 -0.66 -12.47
N ARG A 93 1.87 -0.93 -12.45
CA ARG A 93 2.85 -0.29 -13.35
C ARG A 93 2.61 -0.65 -14.80
N GLU A 94 2.30 -1.91 -15.09
CA GLU A 94 1.95 -2.35 -16.45
C GLU A 94 0.72 -1.60 -16.97
N TRP A 95 -0.34 -1.50 -16.15
CA TRP A 95 -1.54 -0.75 -16.50
C TRP A 95 -1.29 0.74 -16.75
N GLU A 96 -0.36 1.34 -16.00
CA GLU A 96 0.07 2.74 -16.18
C GLU A 96 0.89 2.90 -17.47
N ALA A 97 1.87 2.02 -17.71
CA ALA A 97 2.69 2.04 -18.91
C ALA A 97 1.84 1.94 -20.19
N GLU A 98 0.86 1.03 -20.25
CA GLU A 98 -0.07 0.91 -21.39
C GLU A 98 -0.83 2.20 -21.71
N ARG A 99 -1.01 3.10 -20.74
CA ARG A 99 -1.82 4.32 -20.87
C ARG A 99 -0.99 5.58 -21.01
N PHE A 100 0.19 5.60 -20.41
CA PHE A 100 1.10 6.75 -20.47
C PHE A 100 2.11 6.63 -21.61
N ASP A 101 2.59 5.43 -21.96
CA ASP A 101 3.55 5.24 -23.06
C ASP A 101 2.88 5.25 -24.45
N GLY A 102 1.55 5.34 -24.52
CA GLY A 102 0.80 5.52 -25.77
C GLY A 102 0.73 6.97 -26.28
N GLY A 103 1.44 7.91 -25.63
CA GLY A 103 1.36 9.35 -25.87
C GLY A 103 2.45 9.96 -26.76
N ASP A 104 3.39 9.16 -27.26
CA ASP A 104 4.46 9.62 -28.16
C ASP A 104 4.42 8.82 -29.47
N ALA A 105 3.53 9.21 -30.38
CA ALA A 105 3.55 8.83 -31.80
C ALA A 105 3.07 9.98 -32.68
#